data_AF-A0A818Y0T2-F1
#
_entry.id   AF-A0A818Y0T2-F1
#
_cell.length_a   1.000
_cell.length_b   1.000
_cell.length_c   1.000
_cell.angle_alpha   90.00
_cell.angle_beta   90.00
_cell.angle_gamma   90.00
#
_symmetry.space_group_name_H-M   'P 1'
#
loop_
_entity.id
_entity.type
_entity.pdbx_description
1 polymer ?
#
loop_
_entity_poly.entity_id
_entity_poly.type
_entity_poly.pdbx_seq_one_letter_code
_entity_poly.pdbx_strand_id
1 'polypeptide(L)'
;MFPIRFIRSSSTGRTPLEPALQLEKDYPVQIRFIPRSFHTQQSFGGNLIERNRLHVNKVQYLDLDCQRFAKERGLIIREPKHSFDSSMSLIPGLYADKHQFFHAFASRTFELFFKRQLNIENMDEIIKLLYETSRKDKTFEEFSQDFQNYLNNQGQQDYLNAEIEAELDHVFGVPMFIIRDEPFWGYDRLSWVRKRLDSLHS
;
A
#
# COMPACT_ATOMS: atom_id res chain seq x y z
N MET A 1 3.29 -26.27 2.32
CA MET A 1 3.61 -24.94 1.77
C MET A 1 2.47 -24.02 2.18
N PHE A 2 2.61 -23.30 3.29
CA PHE A 2 1.49 -22.58 3.89
C PHE A 2 1.48 -21.14 3.35
N PRO A 3 0.48 -20.73 2.56
CA PRO A 3 0.41 -19.38 2.06
C PRO A 3 0.10 -18.44 3.22
N ILE A 4 1.08 -17.63 3.61
CA ILE A 4 0.82 -16.53 4.53
C ILE A 4 0.03 -15.49 3.76
N ARG A 5 -1.23 -15.35 4.18
CA ARG A 5 -2.23 -14.50 3.55
C ARG A 5 -2.07 -13.07 4.07
N PHE A 6 -1.20 -12.33 3.37
CA PHE A 6 -1.30 -10.88 3.12
C PHE A 6 -0.79 -9.87 4.16
N ILE A 7 -0.13 -8.86 3.60
CA ILE A 7 0.08 -7.57 4.23
C ILE A 7 -0.66 -6.56 3.36
N ARG A 8 -1.83 -6.14 3.85
CA ARG A 8 -2.69 -5.15 3.22
C ARG A 8 -2.08 -3.78 3.43
N SER A 9 -1.62 -3.15 2.37
CA SER A 9 -1.10 -1.79 2.40
C SER A 9 -1.89 -0.95 1.42
N SER A 10 -2.94 -0.28 1.90
CA SER A 10 -3.33 0.96 1.24
C SER A 10 -2.40 2.09 1.62
N SER A 11 -2.15 2.93 0.64
CA SER A 11 -1.12 3.94 0.68
C SER A 11 -1.41 5.00 1.73
N THR A 12 -0.70 4.96 2.86
CA THR A 12 -0.33 6.19 3.59
C THR A 12 1.08 6.15 4.17
N GLY A 13 1.87 5.09 3.97
CA GLY A 13 3.18 5.00 4.60
C GLY A 13 4.25 4.38 3.73
N ARG A 14 5.29 5.16 3.41
CA ARG A 14 6.61 4.63 3.06
C ARG A 14 7.26 3.88 4.24
N THR A 15 6.80 4.17 5.45
CA THR A 15 7.33 3.65 6.72
C THR A 15 7.08 2.16 6.98
N PRO A 16 5.98 1.53 6.52
CA PRO A 16 5.82 0.07 6.62
C PRO A 16 6.31 -0.75 5.43
N LEU A 17 6.44 -0.20 4.22
CA LEU A 17 6.63 -1.02 3.03
C LEU A 17 7.93 -1.86 3.08
N GLU A 18 9.11 -1.22 3.14
CA GLU A 18 10.37 -1.99 3.13
C GLU A 18 10.46 -3.01 4.29
N PRO A 19 10.09 -2.67 5.54
CA PRO A 19 10.11 -3.65 6.63
C PRO A 19 9.11 -4.79 6.46
N ALA A 20 7.96 -4.54 5.80
CA ALA A 20 7.05 -5.60 5.39
C ALA A 20 7.71 -6.51 4.36
N LEU A 21 8.27 -5.95 3.27
CA LEU A 21 8.97 -6.71 2.23
C LEU A 21 10.16 -7.52 2.76
N GLN A 22 10.82 -7.04 3.82
CA GLN A 22 11.90 -7.77 4.46
C GLN A 22 11.42 -9.10 5.10
N LEU A 23 10.14 -9.23 5.46
CA LEU A 23 9.60 -10.47 6.04
C LEU A 23 9.70 -11.66 5.07
N GLU A 24 9.59 -11.46 3.76
CA GLU A 24 9.76 -12.54 2.78
C GLU A 24 11.19 -13.07 2.68
N LYS A 25 12.18 -12.27 3.10
CA LYS A 25 13.59 -12.69 3.16
C LYS A 25 13.89 -13.40 4.47
N ASP A 26 13.26 -12.95 5.55
CA ASP A 26 13.52 -13.45 6.90
C ASP A 26 12.71 -14.73 7.19
N TYR A 27 11.58 -14.94 6.51
CA TYR A 27 10.66 -16.05 6.71
C TYR A 27 10.24 -16.65 5.36
N PRO A 28 9.87 -17.96 5.31
CA PRO A 28 9.39 -18.60 4.09
C PRO A 28 7.92 -18.20 3.80
N VAL A 29 7.71 -16.93 3.50
CA VAL A 29 6.39 -16.29 3.37
C VAL A 29 6.37 -15.48 2.08
N GLN A 30 5.17 -15.28 1.53
CA GLN A 30 4.97 -14.38 0.40
C GLN A 30 3.94 -13.33 0.80
N ILE A 31 4.23 -12.09 0.48
CA ILE A 31 3.34 -10.96 0.65
C ILE A 31 2.48 -10.90 -0.60
N ARG A 32 1.19 -11.16 -0.45
CA ARG A 32 0.21 -10.82 -1.48
C ARG A 32 -0.30 -9.40 -1.21
N PHE A 33 -0.48 -8.62 -2.27
CA PHE A 33 -1.03 -7.27 -2.20
C PHE A 33 -2.56 -7.31 -2.24
N ILE A 34 -3.22 -6.67 -1.26
CA ILE A 34 -4.66 -6.34 -1.33
C ILE A 34 -4.76 -4.83 -1.25
N PRO A 35 -5.15 -4.14 -2.33
CA PRO A 35 -5.43 -2.73 -2.28
C PRO A 35 -6.65 -2.46 -1.40
N ARG A 36 -6.63 -1.31 -0.73
CA ARG A 36 -7.80 -0.73 -0.07
C ARG A 36 -7.86 0.75 -0.42
N SER A 37 -8.99 1.36 -0.71
CA SER A 37 -9.02 2.84 -0.75
C SER A 37 -8.87 3.40 0.67
N PHE A 38 -7.93 4.32 0.88
CA PHE A 38 -7.86 5.04 2.16
C PHE A 38 -8.72 6.30 2.10
N HIS A 39 -9.91 6.25 2.69
CA HIS A 39 -10.77 7.41 2.84
C HIS A 39 -10.41 8.17 4.13
N THR A 40 -9.67 9.27 3.98
CA THR A 40 -9.23 10.16 5.09
C THR A 40 -10.40 10.65 5.93
N GLN A 41 -11.55 10.94 5.32
CA GLN A 41 -12.75 11.38 6.02
C GLN A 41 -13.28 10.29 6.97
N GLN A 42 -13.46 9.06 6.47
CA GLN A 42 -13.98 7.95 7.27
C GLN A 42 -12.98 7.54 8.37
N SER A 43 -11.68 7.55 8.08
CA SER A 43 -10.63 7.10 9.01
C SER A 43 -10.35 8.09 10.17
N PHE A 44 -10.72 9.37 10.01
CA PHE A 44 -10.47 10.44 10.98
C PHE A 44 -11.76 11.08 11.53
N GLY A 45 -12.89 10.37 11.48
CA GLY A 45 -14.11 10.76 12.20
C GLY A 45 -15.06 11.67 11.42
N GLY A 46 -15.22 11.44 10.12
CA GLY A 46 -16.25 12.08 9.30
C GLY A 46 -15.77 13.26 8.45
N ASN A 47 -16.71 14.10 8.02
CA ASN A 47 -16.43 15.25 7.17
C ASN A 47 -15.49 16.24 7.90
N LEU A 48 -14.63 16.96 7.16
CA LEU A 48 -13.68 17.94 7.73
C LEU A 48 -14.37 18.99 8.64
N ILE A 49 -15.64 19.25 8.39
CA ILE A 49 -16.50 20.23 9.08
C ILE A 49 -16.84 19.78 10.52
N GLU A 50 -16.72 18.49 10.86
CA GLU A 50 -17.13 17.93 12.16
C GLU A 50 -15.94 17.62 13.10
N ARG A 51 -14.72 18.04 12.75
CA ARG A 51 -13.52 17.75 13.56
C ARG A 51 -13.52 18.53 14.87
N ASN A 52 -13.74 17.83 15.98
CA ASN A 52 -13.48 18.38 17.31
C ASN A 52 -11.95 18.46 17.59
N ARG A 53 -11.59 19.13 18.68
CA ARG A 53 -10.19 19.35 19.08
C ARG A 53 -9.40 18.05 19.31
N LEU A 54 -10.07 16.98 19.72
CA LEU A 54 -9.44 15.67 19.91
C LEU A 54 -9.03 15.06 18.56
N HIS A 55 -9.87 15.17 17.53
CA HIS A 55 -9.52 14.70 16.17
C HIS A 55 -8.31 15.47 15.61
N VAL A 56 -8.24 16.79 15.84
CA VAL A 56 -7.08 17.61 15.43
C VAL A 56 -5.80 17.16 16.14
N ASN A 57 -5.84 17.01 17.46
CA ASN A 57 -4.69 16.54 18.23
C ASN A 57 -4.22 15.16 17.78
N LYS A 58 -5.15 14.25 17.46
CA LYS A 58 -4.85 12.89 16.99
C LYS A 58 -4.12 12.93 15.64
N VAL A 59 -4.58 13.72 14.68
CA VAL A 59 -3.93 13.84 13.36
C VAL A 59 -2.50 14.40 13.52
N GLN A 60 -2.35 15.49 14.28
CA GLN A 60 -1.02 16.08 14.54
C GLN A 60 -0.05 15.09 15.20
N TYR A 61 -0.54 14.26 16.11
CA TYR A 61 0.28 13.22 16.74
C TYR A 61 0.70 12.14 15.73
N LEU A 62 -0.21 11.69 14.86
CA LEU A 62 0.11 10.70 13.82
C LEU A 62 1.13 11.23 12.80
N ASP A 63 1.05 12.52 12.47
CA ASP A 63 2.05 13.17 11.62
C ASP A 63 3.43 13.18 12.29
N LEU A 64 3.50 13.48 13.59
CA LEU A 64 4.75 13.39 14.37
C LEU A 64 5.33 11.98 14.39
N ASP A 65 4.51 10.95 14.59
CA ASP A 65 4.97 9.55 14.56
C ASP A 65 5.48 9.15 13.18
N CYS A 66 4.79 9.56 12.11
CA CYS A 66 5.26 9.35 10.75
C CYS A 66 6.65 9.94 10.54
N GLN A 67 6.89 11.17 11.04
CA GLN A 67 8.21 11.83 10.97
C GLN A 67 9.27 11.13 11.83
N ARG A 68 8.92 10.60 13.01
CA ARG A 68 9.84 9.81 13.85
C ARG A 68 10.35 8.58 13.10
N PHE A 69 9.41 7.79 12.55
CA PHE A 69 9.77 6.59 11.77
C PHE A 69 10.52 6.93 10.49
N ALA A 70 10.17 8.04 9.82
CA ALA A 70 10.90 8.50 8.65
C ALA A 70 12.36 8.84 9.00
N LYS A 71 12.57 9.61 10.08
CA LYS A 71 13.91 10.02 10.54
C LYS A 71 14.78 8.83 10.94
N GLU A 72 14.23 7.90 11.72
CA GLU A 72 14.93 6.67 12.12
C GLU A 72 15.46 5.88 10.90
N ARG A 73 14.71 5.91 9.80
CA ARG A 73 15.00 5.16 8.58
C ARG A 73 15.62 6.00 7.46
N GLY A 74 15.97 7.26 7.71
CA GLY A 74 16.53 8.16 6.69
C GLY A 74 15.59 8.45 5.50
N LEU A 75 14.27 8.33 5.69
CA LEU A 75 13.27 8.54 4.65
C LEU A 75 12.87 10.02 4.55
N ILE A 76 12.63 10.46 3.32
CA ILE A 76 12.01 11.77 3.05
C ILE A 76 10.50 11.56 2.93
N ILE A 77 9.75 12.11 3.88
CA ILE A 77 8.28 12.14 3.88
C ILE A 77 7.81 13.59 3.95
N ARG A 78 7.40 14.13 2.79
CA ARG A 78 6.75 15.44 2.71
C ARG A 78 5.25 15.24 2.85
N GLU A 79 4.61 16.08 3.65
CA GLU A 79 3.16 16.06 3.80
C GLU A 79 2.46 16.19 2.45
N PRO A 80 1.39 15.42 2.19
CA PRO A 80 0.54 15.58 1.02
C PRO A 80 0.02 17.02 0.90
N LYS A 81 -0.05 17.55 -0.32
CA LYS A 81 -0.58 18.92 -0.56
C LYS A 81 -2.11 18.99 -0.39
N HIS A 82 -2.79 17.86 -0.56
CA HIS A 82 -4.24 17.70 -0.42
C HIS A 82 -4.55 16.21 -0.14
N SER A 83 -5.83 15.89 0.07
CA SER A 83 -6.26 14.49 0.12
C SER A 83 -6.31 13.94 -1.30
N PHE A 84 -5.47 12.95 -1.59
CA PHE A 84 -5.42 12.30 -2.90
C PHE A 84 -6.40 11.14 -3.00
N ASP A 85 -6.99 10.94 -4.17
CA ASP A 85 -7.59 9.66 -4.52
C ASP A 85 -6.49 8.66 -4.89
N SER A 86 -6.39 7.58 -4.12
CA SER A 86 -5.40 6.53 -4.33
C SER A 86 -5.86 5.46 -5.33
N SER A 87 -7.15 5.42 -5.69
CA SER A 87 -7.73 4.38 -6.55
C SER A 87 -6.97 4.18 -7.86
N MET A 88 -6.54 5.28 -8.49
CA MET A 88 -5.76 5.29 -9.73
C MET A 88 -4.37 4.68 -9.61
N SER A 89 -3.83 4.55 -8.40
CA SER A 89 -2.55 3.87 -8.13
C SER A 89 -2.71 2.42 -7.67
N LEU A 90 -3.91 2.03 -7.21
CA LEU A 90 -4.18 0.70 -6.66
C LEU A 90 -4.36 -0.38 -7.75
N ILE A 91 -5.09 -0.08 -8.82
CA ILE A 91 -5.27 -1.00 -9.95
C ILE A 91 -3.93 -1.32 -10.67
N PRO A 92 -3.08 -0.31 -10.98
CA PRO A 92 -1.71 -0.57 -11.44
C PRO A 92 -0.88 -1.44 -10.50
N GLY A 93 -1.09 -1.30 -9.17
CA GLY A 93 -0.47 -2.16 -8.18
C GLY A 93 -0.89 -3.63 -8.33
N LEU A 94 -2.18 -3.90 -8.58
CA LEU A 94 -2.67 -5.26 -8.87
C LEU A 94 -2.06 -5.83 -10.17
N TYR A 95 -1.94 -5.00 -11.21
CA TYR A 95 -1.24 -5.41 -12.44
C TYR A 95 0.22 -5.78 -12.14
N ALA A 96 0.95 -4.93 -11.40
CA ALA A 96 2.33 -5.19 -11.03
C ALA A 96 2.48 -6.48 -10.18
N ASP A 97 1.52 -6.77 -9.29
CA ASP A 97 1.50 -7.99 -8.47
C ASP A 97 1.32 -9.24 -9.33
N LYS A 98 0.32 -9.22 -10.22
CA LYS A 98 0.05 -10.30 -11.19
C LYS A 98 1.26 -10.62 -12.08
N HIS A 99 2.05 -9.60 -12.42
CA HIS A 99 3.23 -9.72 -13.26
C HIS A 99 4.56 -9.79 -12.47
N GLN A 100 4.50 -10.00 -11.14
CA GLN A 100 5.64 -10.23 -10.25
C GLN A 100 6.68 -9.10 -10.21
N PHE A 101 6.24 -7.84 -10.28
CA PHE A 101 7.10 -6.67 -10.09
C PHE A 101 6.52 -5.63 -9.11
N PHE A 102 5.51 -6.00 -8.32
CA PHE A 102 4.87 -5.13 -7.32
C PHE A 102 5.86 -4.47 -6.36
N HIS A 103 6.89 -5.17 -5.87
CA HIS A 103 7.84 -4.59 -4.92
C HIS A 103 8.61 -3.40 -5.50
N ALA A 104 9.03 -3.50 -6.76
CA ALA A 104 9.72 -2.44 -7.47
C ALA A 104 8.78 -1.26 -7.72
N PHE A 105 7.57 -1.54 -8.20
CA PHE A 105 6.53 -0.54 -8.43
C PHE A 105 6.16 0.21 -7.14
N ALA A 106 5.75 -0.51 -6.09
CA ALA A 106 5.32 0.06 -4.82
C ALA A 106 6.42 0.91 -4.16
N SER A 107 7.65 0.38 -4.09
CA SER A 107 8.79 1.11 -3.49
C SER A 107 9.03 2.44 -4.20
N ARG A 108 9.00 2.43 -5.53
CA ARG A 108 9.23 3.64 -6.33
C ARG A 108 8.05 4.61 -6.28
N THR A 109 6.82 4.12 -6.34
CA THR A 109 5.59 4.92 -6.18
C THR A 109 5.61 5.70 -4.86
N PHE A 110 5.86 5.02 -3.73
CA PHE A 110 5.95 5.70 -2.44
C PHE A 110 7.13 6.67 -2.37
N GLU A 111 8.29 6.29 -2.87
CA GLU A 111 9.45 7.19 -2.89
C GLU A 111 9.12 8.50 -3.60
N LEU A 112 8.60 8.43 -4.82
CA LEU A 112 8.32 9.60 -5.64
C LEU A 112 7.13 10.40 -5.08
N PHE A 113 6.06 9.74 -4.65
CA PHE A 113 4.90 10.40 -4.05
C PHE A 113 5.31 11.24 -2.82
N PHE A 114 6.04 10.65 -1.87
CA PHE A 114 6.48 11.35 -0.66
C PHE A 114 7.59 12.39 -0.91
N LYS A 115 8.31 12.29 -2.03
CA LYS A 115 9.18 13.35 -2.52
C LYS A 115 8.42 14.45 -3.28
N ARG A 116 7.11 14.30 -3.53
CA ARG A 116 6.28 15.17 -4.39
C ARG A 116 6.77 15.22 -5.84
N GLN A 117 7.22 14.08 -6.34
CA GLN A 117 7.77 13.86 -7.68
C GLN A 117 6.88 12.96 -8.56
N LEU A 118 5.72 12.57 -8.05
CA LEU A 118 4.71 11.77 -8.75
C LEU A 118 3.33 12.30 -8.38
N ASN A 119 2.50 12.55 -9.39
CA ASN A 119 1.07 12.74 -9.21
C ASN A 119 0.34 11.40 -9.37
N ILE A 120 -0.16 10.86 -8.26
CA ILE A 120 -0.85 9.55 -8.27
C ILE A 120 -2.26 9.59 -8.89
N GLU A 121 -2.78 10.79 -9.17
CA GLU A 121 -4.03 11.01 -9.90
C GLU A 121 -3.79 11.24 -11.41
N ASN A 122 -2.55 11.12 -11.87
CA ASN A 122 -2.20 11.22 -13.27
C ASN A 122 -1.86 9.83 -13.84
N MET A 123 -2.80 9.23 -14.58
CA MET A 123 -2.62 7.89 -15.13
C MET A 123 -1.42 7.79 -16.08
N ASP A 124 -1.07 8.84 -16.83
CA ASP A 124 0.08 8.81 -17.72
C ASP A 124 1.40 8.74 -16.95
N GLU A 125 1.51 9.43 -15.80
CA GLU A 125 2.66 9.30 -14.91
C GLU A 125 2.74 7.91 -14.29
N ILE A 126 1.59 7.35 -13.91
CA ILE A 126 1.53 6.00 -13.34
C ILE A 126 1.91 4.93 -14.37
N ILE A 127 1.45 5.02 -15.63
CA ILE A 127 1.80 4.08 -16.70
C ILE A 127 3.32 4.13 -16.98
N LYS A 128 3.89 5.33 -17.06
CA LYS A 128 5.35 5.50 -17.21
C LYS A 128 6.11 4.84 -16.07
N LEU A 129 5.69 5.09 -14.83
CA LEU A 129 6.31 4.49 -13.65
C LEU A 129 6.15 2.96 -13.61
N LEU A 130 4.98 2.46 -13.98
CA LEU A 130 4.68 1.03 -14.06
C LEU A 130 5.61 0.35 -15.08
N TYR A 131 5.79 0.95 -16.25
CA TYR A 131 6.76 0.48 -17.26
C TYR A 131 8.21 0.58 -16.76
N GLU A 132 8.60 1.71 -16.16
CA GLU A 132 9.95 1.94 -15.63
C GLU A 132 10.39 0.88 -14.62
N THR A 133 9.44 0.38 -13.82
CA THR A 133 9.64 -0.63 -12.76
C THR A 133 9.37 -2.06 -13.21
N SER A 134 8.88 -2.25 -14.44
CA SER A 134 8.68 -3.56 -15.06
C SER A 134 10.00 -4.21 -15.47
N ARG A 135 9.91 -5.43 -16.00
CA ARG A 135 11.07 -6.14 -16.59
C ARG A 135 11.52 -5.55 -17.93
N LYS A 136 10.73 -4.66 -18.55
CA LYS A 136 10.99 -4.04 -19.86
C LYS A 136 11.27 -5.06 -20.97
N ASP A 137 10.52 -6.16 -20.94
CA ASP A 137 10.51 -7.23 -21.95
C ASP A 137 9.67 -6.88 -23.19
N LYS A 138 8.83 -5.83 -23.09
CA LYS A 138 8.02 -5.24 -24.16
C LYS A 138 8.45 -3.80 -24.43
N THR A 139 8.09 -3.25 -25.59
CA THR A 139 8.20 -1.79 -25.80
C THR A 139 7.23 -1.03 -24.90
N PHE A 140 7.42 0.28 -24.73
CA PHE A 140 6.50 1.11 -23.95
C PHE A 140 5.09 1.09 -24.54
N GLU A 141 4.96 1.09 -25.87
CA GLU A 141 3.69 1.07 -26.58
C GLU A 141 2.95 -0.25 -26.35
N GLU A 142 3.64 -1.38 -26.50
CA GLU A 142 3.08 -2.72 -26.26
C GLU A 142 2.66 -2.90 -24.80
N PHE A 143 3.51 -2.45 -23.87
CA PHE A 143 3.21 -2.48 -22.44
C PHE A 143 1.99 -1.62 -22.10
N SER A 144 1.94 -0.39 -22.63
CA SER A 144 0.83 0.53 -22.39
C SER A 144 -0.48 -0.05 -22.93
N GLN A 145 -0.46 -0.66 -24.12
CA GLN A 145 -1.65 -1.30 -24.69
C GLN A 145 -2.10 -2.51 -23.86
N ASP A 146 -1.16 -3.32 -23.38
CA ASP A 146 -1.45 -4.47 -22.50
C ASP A 146 -2.07 -4.03 -21.17
N PHE A 147 -1.51 -3.00 -20.54
CA PHE A 147 -2.06 -2.43 -19.32
C PHE A 147 -3.44 -1.80 -19.55
N GLN A 148 -3.66 -1.08 -20.66
CA GLN A 148 -4.97 -0.54 -21.02
C GLN A 148 -6.00 -1.65 -21.25
N ASN A 149 -5.61 -2.75 -21.89
CA ASN A 149 -6.48 -3.91 -22.04
C ASN A 149 -6.84 -4.52 -20.68
N TYR A 150 -5.89 -4.63 -19.75
CA TYR A 150 -6.17 -5.07 -18.39
C TYR A 150 -7.15 -4.12 -17.69
N LEU A 151 -6.92 -2.80 -17.75
CA LEU A 151 -7.77 -1.80 -17.10
C LEU A 151 -9.22 -1.86 -17.60
N ASN A 152 -9.42 -2.04 -18.91
CA ASN A 152 -10.74 -2.05 -19.55
C ASN A 152 -11.53 -3.35 -19.35
N ASN A 153 -10.86 -4.47 -19.06
CA ASN A 153 -11.51 -5.79 -19.03
C ASN A 153 -11.54 -6.43 -17.64
N GLN A 154 -10.49 -6.28 -16.85
CA GLN A 154 -10.29 -7.07 -15.62
C GLN A 154 -9.95 -6.22 -14.40
N GLY A 155 -9.20 -5.13 -14.56
CA GLY A 155 -8.63 -4.38 -13.43
C GLY A 155 -9.66 -3.85 -12.43
N GLN A 156 -10.83 -3.42 -12.91
CA GLN A 156 -11.92 -2.97 -12.04
C GLN A 156 -12.55 -4.12 -11.23
N GLN A 157 -12.72 -5.29 -11.84
CA GLN A 157 -13.24 -6.47 -11.15
C GLN A 157 -12.25 -6.99 -10.10
N ASP A 158 -10.95 -7.03 -10.44
CA ASP A 158 -9.90 -7.43 -9.50
C ASP A 158 -9.84 -6.49 -8.30
N TYR A 159 -10.01 -5.18 -8.53
CA TYR A 159 -10.09 -4.19 -7.46
C TYR A 159 -11.34 -4.38 -6.58
N LEU A 160 -12.52 -4.57 -7.17
CA LEU A 160 -13.74 -4.81 -6.39
C LEU A 160 -13.64 -6.10 -5.56
N ASN A 161 -13.07 -7.15 -6.12
CA ASN A 161 -12.84 -8.41 -5.39
C ASN A 161 -11.88 -8.19 -4.21
N ALA A 162 -10.81 -7.40 -4.40
CA ALA A 162 -9.91 -7.03 -3.32
C ALA A 162 -10.58 -6.21 -2.22
N GLU A 163 -11.49 -5.29 -2.57
CA GLU A 163 -12.29 -4.52 -1.60
C GLU A 163 -13.25 -5.42 -0.79
N ILE A 164 -13.90 -6.39 -1.43
CA ILE A 164 -14.77 -7.37 -0.76
C ILE A 164 -13.94 -8.26 0.17
N GLU A 165 -12.80 -8.77 -0.32
CA GLU A 165 -11.85 -9.52 0.51
C GLU A 165 -11.41 -8.66 1.70
N ALA A 166 -11.12 -7.37 1.47
CA ALA A 166 -10.74 -6.41 2.51
C ALA A 166 -11.77 -6.31 3.64
N GLU A 167 -13.05 -6.17 3.26
CA GLU A 167 -14.18 -6.09 4.17
C GLU A 167 -14.40 -7.39 4.97
N LEU A 168 -14.28 -8.56 4.31
CA LEU A 168 -14.45 -9.86 4.95
C LEU A 168 -13.42 -10.13 6.05
N ASP A 169 -12.17 -9.70 5.88
CA ASP A 169 -11.17 -9.79 6.97
C ASP A 169 -11.17 -8.56 7.89
N HIS A 170 -12.26 -7.79 7.92
CA HIS A 170 -12.50 -6.67 8.83
C HIS A 170 -11.41 -5.57 8.80
N VAL A 171 -10.86 -5.28 7.62
CA VAL A 171 -9.93 -4.14 7.49
C VAL A 171 -10.65 -2.82 7.67
N PHE A 172 -10.22 -2.10 8.70
CA PHE A 172 -10.65 -0.73 8.98
C PHE A 172 -9.57 0.31 8.69
N GLY A 173 -8.34 -0.11 8.44
CA GLY A 173 -7.20 0.78 8.26
C GLY A 173 -5.95 0.05 7.80
N VAL A 174 -4.94 0.83 7.45
CA VAL A 174 -3.71 0.35 6.79
C VAL A 174 -2.45 0.97 7.41
N PRO A 175 -1.28 0.31 7.28
CA PRO A 175 -1.12 -1.08 6.82
C PRO A 175 -1.74 -2.07 7.83
N MET A 176 -2.28 -3.19 7.34
CA MET A 176 -2.76 -4.30 8.17
C MET A 176 -2.16 -5.61 7.69
N PHE A 177 -1.60 -6.41 8.59
CA PHE A 177 -1.01 -7.71 8.31
C PHE A 177 -1.98 -8.77 8.82
N ILE A 178 -2.30 -9.79 8.03
CA ILE A 178 -3.16 -10.89 8.45
C ILE A 178 -2.34 -12.17 8.39
N ILE A 179 -2.29 -12.93 9.49
CA ILE A 179 -1.54 -14.19 9.54
C ILE A 179 -2.46 -15.26 10.10
N ARG A 180 -2.90 -16.20 9.25
CA ARG A 180 -3.86 -17.26 9.61
C ARG A 180 -5.07 -16.67 10.36
N ASP A 181 -5.73 -15.70 9.73
CA ASP A 181 -6.93 -15.00 10.21
C ASP A 181 -6.71 -14.08 11.44
N GLU A 182 -5.46 -13.89 11.88
CA GLU A 182 -5.12 -12.97 12.96
C GLU A 182 -4.63 -11.61 12.41
N PRO A 183 -5.34 -10.49 12.70
CA PRO A 183 -4.98 -9.17 12.20
C PRO A 183 -4.00 -8.40 13.10
N PHE A 184 -3.05 -7.70 12.47
CA PHE A 184 -2.09 -6.79 13.11
C PHE A 184 -2.10 -5.45 12.36
N TRP A 185 -2.61 -4.41 13.01
CA TRP A 185 -2.73 -3.08 12.38
C TRP A 185 -1.59 -2.14 12.77
N GLY A 186 -0.94 -1.54 11.78
CA GLY A 186 0.09 -0.51 11.96
C GLY A 186 1.52 -1.02 11.81
N TYR A 187 2.42 -0.11 11.43
CA TYR A 187 3.87 -0.36 11.36
C TYR A 187 4.44 -0.84 12.71
N ASP A 188 3.94 -0.25 13.79
CA ASP A 188 4.32 -0.53 15.17
C ASP A 188 3.93 -1.95 15.66
N ARG A 189 3.21 -2.73 14.83
CA ARG A 189 2.93 -4.15 15.10
C ARG A 189 3.87 -5.12 14.41
N LEU A 190 4.86 -4.68 13.64
CA LEU A 190 5.80 -5.59 12.96
C LEU A 190 6.56 -6.54 13.89
N SER A 191 6.86 -6.13 15.12
CA SER A 191 7.49 -7.02 16.11
C SER A 191 6.56 -8.16 16.54
N TRP A 192 5.25 -7.90 16.59
CA TRP A 192 4.22 -8.91 16.87
C TRP A 192 4.00 -9.83 15.67
N VAL A 193 4.00 -9.27 14.46
CA VAL A 193 3.98 -10.03 13.20
C VAL A 193 5.13 -11.04 13.19
N ARG A 194 6.36 -10.62 13.50
CA ARG A 194 7.52 -11.52 13.60
C ARG A 194 7.34 -12.62 14.63
N LYS A 195 6.95 -12.27 15.87
CA LYS A 195 6.64 -13.27 16.92
C LYS A 195 5.59 -14.28 16.47
N ARG A 196 4.57 -13.81 15.73
CA ARG A 196 3.52 -14.69 15.20
C ARG A 196 4.10 -15.64 14.17
N LEU A 197 4.92 -15.16 13.23
CA LEU A 197 5.60 -16.01 12.27
C LEU A 197 6.50 -17.06 12.95
N ASP A 198 7.29 -16.66 13.95
CA ASP A 198 8.13 -17.59 14.74
C ASP A 198 7.29 -18.72 15.38
N SER A 199 6.12 -18.38 15.94
CA SER A 199 5.21 -19.35 16.56
C SER A 199 4.60 -20.37 15.58
N LEU A 200 4.66 -20.09 14.27
CA LEU A 200 4.15 -20.99 13.22
C LEU A 200 5.22 -21.94 12.67
N HIS A 201 6.48 -21.71 13.04
CA HIS A 201 7.63 -22.53 12.69
C HIS A 201 8.09 -23.45 13.83
N SER A 202 7.49 -23.30 15.01
CA SER A 202 7.66 -24.18 16.17
C SER A 202 6.70 -25.37 16.10
#